data_AF-A0A9D8DVB5-F1
#
_entry.id   AF-A0A9D8DVB5-F1
#
_cell.length_a   1.000
_cell.length_b   1.000
_cell.length_c   1.000
_cell.angle_alpha   90.00
_cell.angle_beta   90.00
_cell.angle_gamma   90.00
#
_symmetry.space_group_name_H-M   'P 1'
#
loop_
_entity.id
_entity.type
_entity.pdbx_description
1 polymer ?
#
loop_
_entity_poly.entity_id
_entity_poly.type
_entity_poly.pdbx_seq_one_letter_code
_entity_poly.pdbx_strand_id
1 'polypeptide(L)'
;MAFNGPAGPPATARQVARLLELLAAAGHDGFRDARGPLGLTQRQAGGKFSRDEADALISRLEAELEGAPPPPPTVAADRRLQSIPDEALAAELQRRGWVVVQP
;
A
#
# COMPACT_ATOMS: atom_id res chain seq x y z
N MET A 1 0.28 -17.88 -5.61
CA MET A 1 -0.31 -16.84 -4.74
C MET A 1 0.43 -16.85 -3.41
N ALA A 2 1.26 -15.85 -3.11
CA ALA A 2 2.04 -15.82 -1.87
C ALA A 2 1.59 -14.63 -1.00
N PHE A 3 0.52 -14.84 -0.21
CA PHE A 3 0.03 -13.89 0.80
C PHE A 3 0.58 -14.19 2.21
N ASN A 4 1.62 -15.02 2.34
CA ASN A 4 2.04 -15.56 3.63
C ASN A 4 3.56 -15.47 3.83
N GLY A 5 4.13 -14.28 3.69
CA GLY A 5 5.38 -13.97 4.39
C GLY A 5 5.09 -13.86 5.91
N PRO A 6 6.03 -14.19 6.80
CA PRO A 6 5.78 -14.06 8.23
C PRO A 6 5.42 -12.62 8.53
N ALA A 7 4.25 -12.40 9.14
CA ALA A 7 3.88 -11.12 9.69
C ALA A 7 5.03 -10.68 10.59
N GLY A 8 5.70 -9.58 10.24
CA GLY A 8 6.80 -9.03 11.02
C GLY A 8 6.40 -8.78 12.48
N PRO A 9 7.34 -8.34 13.33
CA PRO A 9 7.03 -8.07 14.73
C PRO A 9 5.79 -7.18 14.86
N PRO A 10 4.96 -7.36 15.89
CA PRO A 10 3.76 -6.55 16.07
C PRO A 10 4.14 -5.07 16.18
N ALA A 11 3.24 -4.19 15.72
CA ALA A 11 3.40 -2.76 15.89
C ALA A 11 3.54 -2.42 17.38
N THR A 12 4.43 -1.47 17.67
CA THR A 12 4.62 -0.97 19.02
C THR A 12 3.41 -0.16 19.48
N ALA A 13 3.19 -0.07 20.80
CA ALA A 13 2.11 0.76 21.35
C ALA A 13 2.18 2.22 20.88
N ARG A 14 3.40 2.76 20.70
CA ARG A 14 3.63 4.11 20.17
C ARG A 14 3.15 4.25 18.73
N GLN A 15 3.45 3.27 17.87
CA GLN A 15 2.98 3.28 16.48
C GLN A 15 1.45 3.20 16.40
N VAL A 16 0.83 2.34 17.20
CA VAL A 16 -0.65 2.23 17.24
C VAL A 16 -1.30 3.52 17.75
N ALA A 17 -0.73 4.14 18.79
CA ALA A 17 -1.19 5.44 19.29
C ALA A 17 -1.06 6.54 18.22
N ARG A 18 0.08 6.60 17.53
CA ARG A 18 0.32 7.55 16.44
C ARG A 18 -0.68 7.39 15.30
N LEU A 19 -1.01 6.15 14.94
CA LEU A 19 -2.05 5.89 13.93
C LEU A 19 -3.42 6.42 14.37
N LEU A 20 -3.81 6.23 15.64
CA LEU A 20 -5.08 6.77 16.14
C LEU A 20 -5.11 8.30 16.11
N GLU A 21 -4.01 8.97 16.46
CA GLU A 21 -3.89 10.42 16.35
C GLU A 21 -4.08 10.90 14.91
N LEU A 22 -3.41 10.26 13.95
CA LEU A 22 -3.50 10.61 12.53
C LEU A 22 -4.89 10.34 11.95
N LEU A 23 -5.53 9.24 12.36
CA LEU A 23 -6.91 8.94 11.98
C LEU A 23 -7.88 9.99 12.52
N ALA A 24 -7.74 10.39 13.79
CA ALA A 24 -8.56 11.44 14.36
C ALA A 24 -8.35 12.79 13.65
N ALA A 25 -7.10 13.14 13.30
CA ALA A 25 -6.80 14.33 12.51
C ALA A 25 -7.41 14.29 11.10
N ALA A 26 -7.52 13.10 10.51
CA ALA A 26 -8.20 12.86 9.24
C ALA A 26 -9.74 12.76 9.37
N GLY A 27 -10.30 12.88 10.58
CA GLY A 27 -11.74 12.85 10.83
C GLY A 27 -12.35 11.46 11.03
N HIS A 28 -11.53 10.45 11.31
CA HIS A 28 -11.97 9.08 11.58
C HIS A 28 -12.02 8.78 13.09
N ASP A 29 -13.09 8.13 13.55
CA ASP A 29 -13.24 7.70 14.95
C ASP A 29 -12.30 6.54 15.35
N GLY A 30 -11.72 5.86 14.36
CA GLY A 30 -10.72 4.81 14.58
C GLY A 30 -10.59 3.82 13.41
N PHE A 31 -9.86 2.73 13.63
CA PHE A 31 -9.52 1.76 12.58
C PHE A 31 -10.71 1.10 11.89
N ARG A 32 -11.84 0.94 12.60
CA ARG A 32 -13.04 0.32 12.02
C ARG A 32 -13.72 1.25 11.03
N ASP A 33 -13.83 2.54 11.38
CA ASP A 33 -14.39 3.57 10.51
C ASP A 33 -13.48 3.81 9.29
N ALA A 34 -12.18 3.97 9.54
CA ALA A 34 -11.18 4.18 8.51
C ALA A 34 -10.97 2.96 7.59
N ARG A 35 -11.59 1.81 7.87
CA ARG A 35 -11.38 0.57 7.12
C ARG A 35 -11.71 0.72 5.63
N GLY A 36 -12.89 1.24 5.33
CA GLY A 36 -13.34 1.42 3.94
C GLY A 36 -12.48 2.46 3.22
N PRO A 37 -12.40 3.71 3.73
CA PRO A 37 -11.64 4.79 3.12
C PRO A 37 -10.16 4.47 2.91
N LEU A 38 -9.50 3.82 3.88
CA LEU A 38 -8.06 3.52 3.81
C LEU A 38 -7.73 2.14 3.26
N GLY A 39 -8.74 1.31 2.96
CA GLY A 39 -8.55 -0.06 2.45
C GLY A 39 -7.94 -1.02 3.48
N LEU A 40 -8.19 -0.82 4.77
CA LEU A 40 -7.63 -1.68 5.82
C LEU A 40 -8.22 -3.09 5.76
N THR A 41 -7.39 -4.08 6.07
CA THR A 41 -7.85 -5.46 6.24
C THR A 41 -8.71 -5.62 7.51
N GLN A 42 -9.45 -6.72 7.62
CA GLN A 42 -10.22 -7.00 8.84
C GLN A 42 -9.35 -7.07 10.10
N ARG A 43 -8.13 -7.60 9.96
CA ARG A 43 -7.15 -7.69 11.03
C ARG A 43 -6.72 -6.29 11.50
N GLN A 44 -6.39 -5.41 10.55
CA GLN A 44 -5.97 -4.03 10.81
C GLN A 44 -7.12 -3.16 11.35
N ALA A 45 -8.35 -3.38 10.89
CA ALA A 45 -9.54 -2.75 11.46
C ALA A 45 -9.77 -3.13 12.94
N GLY A 46 -9.18 -4.24 13.39
CA GLY A 46 -9.10 -4.65 14.79
C GLY A 46 -7.86 -4.12 15.54
N GLY A 47 -7.12 -3.16 14.97
CA GLY A 47 -5.93 -2.55 15.56
C GLY A 47 -4.67 -3.42 15.49
N LYS A 48 -4.68 -4.52 14.72
CA LYS A 48 -3.55 -5.47 14.66
C LYS A 48 -2.70 -5.18 13.42
N PHE A 49 -1.56 -4.54 13.65
CA PHE A 49 -0.58 -4.20 12.63
C PHE A 49 0.76 -4.89 12.91
N SER A 50 1.53 -5.20 11.86
CA SER A 50 2.98 -5.39 12.02
C SER A 50 3.67 -4.02 12.12
N ARG A 51 4.92 -4.00 12.58
CA ARG A 51 5.73 -2.79 12.65
C ARG A 51 5.81 -2.08 11.30
N ASP A 52 6.11 -2.83 10.24
CA ASP A 52 6.29 -2.29 8.90
C ASP A 52 4.97 -1.79 8.29
N GLU A 53 3.86 -2.50 8.55
CA GLU A 53 2.53 -2.04 8.14
C GLU A 53 2.14 -0.73 8.84
N ALA A 54 2.47 -0.60 10.13
CA ALA A 54 2.19 0.62 10.88
C ALA A 54 3.04 1.78 10.38
N ASP A 55 4.35 1.58 10.16
CA ASP A 55 5.24 2.61 9.61
C ASP A 55 4.76 3.08 8.22
N ALA A 56 4.40 2.14 7.34
CA ALA A 56 3.89 2.48 6.00
C ALA A 56 2.59 3.29 6.06
N LEU A 57 1.67 2.94 6.97
CA LEU A 57 0.40 3.65 7.12
C LEU A 57 0.59 5.03 7.76
N ILE A 58 1.49 5.17 8.74
CA ILE A 58 1.86 6.46 9.34
C ILE A 58 2.40 7.39 8.26
N SER A 59 3.39 6.95 7.48
CA SER A 59 3.97 7.78 6.42
C SER A 59 2.94 8.20 5.37
N ARG A 60 2.00 7.32 5.01
CA ARG A 60 0.91 7.65 4.08
C ARG A 60 -0.01 8.73 4.65
N LEU A 61 -0.47 8.57 5.89
CA LEU A 61 -1.40 9.51 6.53
C LEU A 61 -0.74 10.87 6.80
N GLU A 62 0.53 10.90 7.17
CA GLU A 62 1.28 12.15 7.34
C GLU A 62 1.44 12.89 6.00
N ALA A 63 1.74 12.18 4.91
CA ALA A 63 1.81 12.79 3.59
C ALA A 63 0.46 13.37 3.14
N GLU A 64 -0.64 12.65 3.40
CA GLU A 64 -2.00 13.11 3.08
C GLU A 64 -2.38 14.36 3.89
N LEU A 65 -2.00 14.44 5.16
CA LEU A 65 -2.24 15.60 6.01
C LEU A 65 -1.44 16.85 5.60
N GLU A 66 -0.20 16.65 5.13
CA GLU A 66 0.66 17.74 4.60
C GLU A 66 0.22 18.19 3.19
N GLY A 67 -0.79 17.55 2.60
CA GLY A 67 -1.21 17.81 1.22
C GLY A 67 -0.16 17.39 0.18
N ALA A 68 0.81 16.57 0.58
CA ALA A 68 1.80 16.01 -0.32
C ALA A 68 1.13 14.93 -1.20
N PRO A 69 1.48 14.85 -2.49
CA PRO A 69 0.98 13.77 -3.34
C PRO A 69 1.32 12.43 -2.69
N PRO A 70 0.37 11.46 -2.65
CA PRO A 70 0.60 10.19 -1.99
C PRO A 70 1.86 9.54 -2.59
N PRO A 71 2.71 8.90 -1.76
CA PRO A 71 3.82 8.14 -2.30
C PRO A 71 3.23 7.13 -3.29
N PRO A 72 3.83 6.96 -4.49
CA PRO A 72 3.33 5.99 -5.45
C PRO A 72 3.20 4.64 -4.73
N PRO A 73 2.10 3.90 -4.95
CA PRO A 73 1.92 2.60 -4.31
C PRO A 73 3.20 1.81 -4.55
N THR A 74 3.85 1.38 -3.47
CA THR A 74 5.01 0.50 -3.56
C THR A 74 4.50 -0.89 -3.91
N VAL A 75 3.91 -1.04 -5.11
CA VAL A 75 4.10 -2.29 -5.83
C VAL A 75 5.61 -2.41 -5.93
N ALA A 76 6.17 -3.45 -5.33
CA ALA A 76 7.52 -3.88 -5.66
C ALA A 76 7.46 -4.28 -7.14
N ALA A 77 7.48 -3.28 -8.02
CA ALA A 77 7.58 -3.46 -9.44
C ALA A 77 8.92 -4.17 -9.62
N ASP A 78 8.85 -5.38 -10.14
CA ASP A 78 10.04 -6.15 -10.42
C ASP A 78 10.93 -5.25 -11.29
N ARG A 79 12.06 -4.80 -10.74
CA ARG A 79 12.93 -3.82 -11.39
C ARG A 79 13.41 -4.31 -12.76
N ARG A 80 13.34 -5.63 -12.97
CA ARG A 80 13.54 -6.28 -14.26
C ARG A 80 12.46 -5.92 -15.29
N LEU A 81 11.18 -5.89 -14.89
CA LEU A 81 10.08 -5.49 -15.78
C LEU A 81 10.15 -4.02 -16.15
N GLN A 82 10.57 -3.15 -15.23
CA GLN A 82 10.77 -1.72 -15.49
C GLN A 82 11.89 -1.44 -16.51
N SER A 83 12.84 -2.37 -16.66
CA SER A 83 13.94 -2.23 -17.62
C SER A 83 13.60 -2.75 -19.03
N ILE A 84 12.43 -3.37 -19.23
CA ILE A 84 12.02 -3.86 -20.55
C ILE A 84 11.41 -2.69 -21.33
N PRO A 85 11.92 -2.35 -22.52
CA PRO A 85 11.32 -1.34 -23.37
C PRO A 85 9.90 -1.73 -23.81
N ASP A 86 9.02 -0.74 -23.94
CA ASP A 86 7.61 -0.95 -24.29
C ASP A 86 7.46 -1.66 -25.65
N GLU A 87 8.36 -1.39 -26.61
CA GLU A 87 8.36 -2.04 -27.92
C GLU A 87 8.70 -3.53 -27.81
N ALA A 88 9.66 -3.88 -26.94
CA ALA A 88 10.05 -5.26 -26.72
C ALA A 88 8.95 -6.05 -26.00
N LEU A 89 8.26 -5.40 -25.06
CA LEU A 89 7.11 -5.98 -24.38
C LEU A 89 5.92 -6.17 -25.33
N ALA A 90 5.62 -5.18 -26.18
CA ALA A 90 4.56 -5.26 -27.17
C ALA A 90 4.79 -6.39 -28.19
N ALA A 91 6.03 -6.53 -28.68
CA ALA A 91 6.41 -7.61 -29.59
C ALA A 91 6.23 -9.00 -28.95
N GLU A 92 6.59 -9.16 -27.67
CA GLU A 92 6.43 -10.44 -26.97
C GLU A 92 4.96 -10.79 -26.72
N LEU A 93 4.12 -9.80 -26.40
CA LEU A 93 2.68 -10.00 -26.25
C LEU A 93 2.03 -10.43 -27.58
N GLN A 94 2.39 -9.76 -28.67
CA GLN A 94 1.93 -10.14 -30.02
C GLN A 94 2.41 -11.53 -30.43
N ARG A 95 3.67 -11.88 -30.16
CA ARG A 95 4.22 -13.22 -30.41
C ARG A 95 3.46 -14.32 -29.68
N ARG A 96 2.92 -14.00 -28.50
CA ARG A 96 2.08 -14.89 -27.68
C ARG A 96 0.60 -14.86 -28.05
N GLY A 97 0.24 -14.18 -29.14
CA GLY A 97 -1.12 -14.13 -29.66
C GLY A 97 -2.02 -13.08 -29.02
N TRP A 98 -1.45 -12.13 -28.25
CA TRP A 98 -2.19 -11.03 -27.65
C TRP A 98 -2.17 -9.81 -28.57
N VAL A 99 -3.31 -9.13 -28.73
CA VAL A 99 -3.38 -7.87 -29.48
C VAL A 99 -3.04 -6.71 -28.53
N VAL A 100 -1.98 -5.96 -28.87
CA VAL A 100 -1.58 -4.75 -28.15
C VAL A 100 -2.14 -3.54 -28.89
N VAL A 101 -2.95 -2.74 -28.21
CA VAL A 101 -3.43 -1.45 -28.70
C VAL A 101 -2.59 -0.37 -28.02
N GLN A 102 -1.93 0.49 -28.79
CA GLN A 102 -1.26 1.65 -28.20
C GLN A 102 -2.33 2.62 -27.67
N PRO A 103 -2.11 3.22 -26.48
CA PRO A 103 -3.04 4.18 -25.90
C PRO A 103 -3.26 5.42 -26.77
#